data_AF-A0A9J7DLR2-F1
#
_entry.id   AF-A0A9J7DLR2-F1
#
_cell.length_a   1.000
_cell.length_b   1.000
_cell.length_c   1.000
_cell.angle_alpha   90.00
_cell.angle_beta   90.00
_cell.angle_gamma   90.00
#
_symmetry.space_group_name_H-M   'P 1'
#
loop_
_entity.id
_entity.type
_entity.pdbx_description
1 polymer ?
#
loop_
_entity_poly.entity_id
_entity_poly.type
_entity_poly.pdbx_seq_one_letter_code
_entity_poly.pdbx_strand_id
1 'polypeptide(L)'
;LVRAFSFCERQFDTNTIWYNVWSRHIRKEDQKCINNYGHVYRYEPFDVETVNNFPMNMEGRHKIVIHLDAYDNSNVRRPNAEVCFQITGEFIKVK
;
A
#
# COMPACT_ATOMS: atom_id res chain seq x y z
N LEU A 1 -14.66 5.81 19.02
CA LEU A 1 -15.13 4.94 17.92
C LEU A 1 -14.06 4.95 16.82
N VAL A 2 -13.16 3.96 16.80
CA VAL A 2 -12.21 3.83 15.68
C VAL A 2 -13.03 3.32 14.49
N ARG A 3 -13.32 4.19 13.52
CA ARG A 3 -13.90 3.77 12.24
C ARG A 3 -12.93 2.76 11.65
N ALA A 4 -13.33 1.49 11.58
CA ALA A 4 -12.54 0.46 10.91
C ALA A 4 -12.23 0.96 9.48
N PHE A 5 -10.95 1.06 9.15
CA PHE A 5 -10.52 1.41 7.81
C PHE A 5 -10.81 0.21 6.91
N SER A 6 -11.90 0.26 6.14
CA SER A 6 -12.17 -0.75 5.11
C SER A 6 -11.20 -0.50 3.95
N PHE A 7 -10.08 -1.23 3.95
CA PHE A 7 -9.04 -1.07 2.93
C PHE A 7 -9.59 -1.31 1.53
N CYS A 8 -10.38 -2.35 1.34
CA CYS A 8 -10.91 -2.70 0.02
C CYS A 8 -11.86 -1.65 -0.56
N GLU A 9 -12.65 -0.97 0.27
CA GLU A 9 -13.51 0.13 -0.18
C GLU A 9 -12.70 1.35 -0.61
N ARG A 10 -11.51 1.53 -0.03
CA ARG A 10 -10.68 2.73 -0.19
C ARG A 10 -9.43 2.52 -1.05
N GLN A 11 -9.13 1.29 -1.46
CA GLN A 11 -7.91 0.99 -2.21
C GLN A 11 -7.75 1.88 -3.44
N PHE A 12 -8.85 2.20 -4.12
CA PHE A 12 -8.90 3.05 -5.31
C PHE A 12 -9.51 4.44 -5.05
N ASP A 13 -9.70 4.83 -3.78
CA ASP A 13 -10.18 6.17 -3.41
C ASP A 13 -9.05 7.18 -3.63
N THR A 14 -9.32 8.20 -4.45
CA THR A 14 -8.36 9.22 -4.87
C THR A 14 -7.78 10.05 -3.73
N ASN A 15 -8.43 10.02 -2.56
CA ASN A 15 -8.00 10.76 -1.37
C ASN A 15 -7.06 9.94 -0.46
N THR A 16 -6.63 8.75 -0.88
CA THR A 16 -5.78 7.88 -0.09
C THR A 16 -4.33 7.90 -0.55
N ILE A 17 -3.40 7.68 0.39
CA ILE A 17 -1.99 7.49 0.07
C ILE A 17 -1.79 6.32 -0.91
N TRP A 18 -2.58 5.26 -0.79
CA TRP A 18 -2.51 4.09 -1.67
C TRP A 18 -2.80 4.44 -3.13
N TYR A 19 -3.76 5.33 -3.37
CA TYR A 19 -4.05 5.82 -4.71
C TYR A 19 -2.88 6.59 -5.29
N ASN A 20 -2.30 7.52 -4.53
CA ASN A 20 -1.20 8.37 -5.00
C ASN A 20 0.07 7.56 -5.31
N VAL A 21 0.45 6.62 -4.43
CA VAL A 21 1.73 5.90 -4.57
C VAL A 21 1.63 4.64 -5.44
N TRP A 22 0.43 4.12 -5.70
CA TRP A 22 0.29 2.77 -6.23
C TRP A 22 -0.98 2.53 -7.08
N SER A 23 -2.17 2.54 -6.48
CA SER A 23 -3.34 1.88 -7.07
C SER A 23 -3.89 2.60 -8.30
N ARG A 24 -3.61 3.91 -8.46
CA ARG A 24 -3.93 4.67 -9.67
C ARG A 24 -3.23 4.15 -10.94
N HIS A 25 -2.13 3.41 -10.77
CA HIS A 25 -1.33 2.87 -11.86
C HIS A 25 -1.76 1.46 -12.27
N ILE A 26 -2.72 0.86 -11.56
CA ILE A 26 -3.33 -0.41 -11.93
C ILE A 26 -4.30 -0.18 -13.10
N ARG A 27 -4.14 -0.96 -14.16
CA ARG A 27 -5.04 -0.93 -15.32
C ARG A 27 -6.50 -1.11 -14.89
N LYS A 28 -7.40 -0.35 -15.51
CA LYS A 28 -8.81 -0.27 -15.10
C LYS A 28 -9.49 -1.64 -15.05
N GLU A 29 -9.17 -2.53 -15.98
CA GLU A 29 -9.70 -3.90 -16.06
C GLU A 29 -9.22 -4.82 -14.92
N ASP A 30 -8.10 -4.48 -14.27
CA ASP A 30 -7.51 -5.23 -13.16
C ASP A 30 -7.85 -4.60 -11.79
N GLN A 31 -8.67 -3.55 -11.75
CA GLN A 31 -9.05 -2.90 -10.50
C GLN A 31 -10.01 -3.77 -9.68
N LYS A 32 -9.42 -4.58 -8.80
CA LYS A 32 -10.08 -5.38 -7.77
C LYS A 32 -9.34 -5.19 -6.45
N CYS A 33 -9.97 -5.50 -5.32
CA CYS A 33 -9.26 -5.40 -4.05
C CYS A 33 -8.13 -6.44 -3.96
N ILE A 34 -7.05 -6.13 -3.23
CA ILE A 34 -5.90 -7.00 -2.98
C ILE A 34 -6.25 -8.35 -2.33
N ASN A 35 -7.44 -8.46 -1.71
CA ASN A 35 -7.91 -9.70 -1.09
C ASN A 35 -8.39 -10.76 -2.10
N ASN A 36 -8.39 -10.48 -3.40
CA ASN A 36 -8.76 -11.45 -4.45
C ASN A 36 -7.59 -12.41 -4.71
N TYR A 37 -7.71 -13.65 -4.23
CA TYR A 37 -6.68 -14.66 -4.38
C TYR A 37 -6.39 -14.98 -5.86
N GLY A 38 -5.10 -15.07 -6.22
CA GLY A 38 -4.66 -15.34 -7.59
C GLY A 38 -4.83 -14.17 -8.55
N HIS A 39 -5.27 -13.00 -8.07
CA HIS A 39 -5.41 -11.81 -8.89
C HIS A 39 -4.05 -11.23 -9.27
N VAL A 40 -3.91 -10.80 -10.52
CA VAL A 40 -2.69 -10.19 -11.06
C VAL A 40 -2.99 -8.75 -11.42
N TYR A 41 -2.22 -7.82 -10.87
CA TYR A 41 -2.26 -6.43 -11.27
C TYR A 41 -1.27 -6.19 -12.41
N ARG A 42 -1.77 -5.71 -13.55
CA ARG A 42 -0.93 -5.10 -14.58
C ARG A 42 -0.88 -3.60 -14.34
N TYR A 43 0.33 -3.06 -14.36
CA TYR A 43 0.59 -1.64 -14.17
C TYR A 43 0.88 -0.98 -15.51
N GLU A 44 0.38 0.24 -15.69
CA GLU A 44 0.99 1.15 -16.66
C GLU A 44 2.34 1.63 -16.11
N PRO A 45 3.38 1.84 -16.94
CA PRO A 45 4.67 2.35 -16.46
C PRO A 45 4.49 3.64 -15.65
N PHE A 46 5.09 3.69 -14.46
CA PHE A 46 4.95 4.83 -13.55
C PHE A 46 6.16 5.02 -12.66
N ASP A 47 6.37 6.28 -12.29
CA ASP A 47 7.27 6.66 -11.19
C ASP A 47 6.47 6.71 -9.89
N VAL A 48 7.05 6.22 -8.80
CA VAL A 48 6.40 6.25 -7.49
C VAL A 48 6.50 7.67 -6.91
N GLU A 49 5.36 8.32 -6.72
CA GLU A 49 5.30 9.62 -6.04
C GLU A 49 5.42 9.42 -4.52
N THR A 50 6.60 9.68 -3.95
CA THR A 50 6.87 9.43 -2.51
C THR A 50 6.83 10.69 -1.65
N VAL A 51 6.41 11.84 -2.19
CA VAL A 51 6.36 13.11 -1.45
C VAL A 51 5.18 13.08 -0.48
N ASN A 52 5.45 13.26 0.80
CA ASN A 52 4.44 13.26 1.86
C ASN A 52 4.72 14.36 2.89
N ASN A 53 3.66 14.87 3.50
CA ASN A 53 3.77 15.81 4.61
C ASN A 53 3.95 15.05 5.92
N PHE A 54 5.06 15.31 6.61
CA PHE A 54 5.35 14.75 7.92
C PHE A 54 5.23 15.80 9.02
N PRO A 55 4.69 15.46 10.21
CA PRO A 55 4.54 16.40 11.32
C PRO A 55 5.87 16.73 12.02
N MET A 56 6.95 16.04 11.68
CA MET A 56 8.29 16.20 12.25
C MET A 56 9.36 16.07 11.16
N ASN A 57 10.59 16.50 11.45
CA ASN A 57 11.70 16.29 10.52
C ASN A 57 11.99 14.79 10.37
N MET A 58 11.94 14.30 9.14
CA MET A 58 12.22 12.93 8.75
C MET A 58 13.49 12.81 7.89
N GLU A 59 14.33 13.86 7.81
CA GLU A 59 15.55 13.83 7.00
C GLU A 59 16.54 12.77 7.51
N GLY A 60 17.13 12.03 6.57
CA GLY A 60 18.14 11.02 6.84
C GLY A 60 17.79 9.62 6.34
N ARG A 61 18.60 8.63 6.74
CA ARG A 61 18.48 7.25 6.25
C ARG A 61 17.44 6.47 7.05
N HIS A 62 16.44 5.95 6.35
CA HIS A 62 15.34 5.18 6.93
C HIS A 62 15.16 3.81 6.27
N LYS A 63 14.48 2.93 6.99
CA LYS A 63 13.91 1.69 6.46
C LYS A 63 12.43 1.61 6.84
N ILE A 64 11.60 1.21 5.88
CA ILE A 64 10.21 0.85 6.10
C ILE A 64 10.13 -0.67 5.93
N VAL A 65 9.61 -1.36 6.94
CA VAL A 65 9.37 -2.80 6.89
C VAL A 65 7.86 -3.01 6.85
N ILE A 66 7.38 -3.71 5.82
CA ILE A 66 5.96 -3.94 5.59
C ILE A 66 5.70 -5.44 5.72
N HIS A 67 4.81 -5.77 6.65
CA HIS A 67 4.27 -7.12 6.85
C HIS A 67 2.77 -7.09 6.53
N LEU A 68 2.32 -7.98 5.66
CA LEU A 68 0.92 -8.17 5.32
C LEU A 68 0.55 -9.62 5.61
N ASP A 69 -0.46 -9.80 6.44
CA ASP A 69 -1.00 -11.10 6.83
C ASP A 69 -2.41 -11.29 6.27
N ALA A 70 -2.66 -12.44 5.64
CA ALA A 70 -4.00 -12.80 5.20
C ALA A 70 -4.74 -13.60 6.27
N TYR A 71 -5.97 -13.19 6.56
CA TYR A 71 -6.89 -13.90 7.45
C TYR A 71 -8.10 -14.40 6.67
N ASP A 72 -8.70 -15.50 7.10
CA ASP A 72 -9.98 -15.97 6.59
C ASP A 72 -11.18 -15.38 7.35
N ASN A 73 -12.39 -15.78 6.96
CA ASN A 73 -13.63 -15.28 7.55
C ASN A 73 -13.83 -15.74 9.01
N SER A 74 -13.06 -16.72 9.47
CA SER A 74 -13.03 -17.20 10.85
C SER A 74 -11.90 -16.55 11.65
N ASN A 75 -11.26 -15.50 11.10
CA ASN A 75 -10.14 -14.78 11.68
C ASN A 75 -8.92 -15.69 11.95
N VAL A 76 -8.76 -16.75 11.16
CA VAL A 76 -7.59 -17.62 11.19
C VAL A 76 -6.58 -17.14 10.15
N ARG A 77 -5.32 -16.97 10.57
CA ARG A 77 -4.21 -16.59 9.69
C ARG A 77 -4.01 -17.69 8.65
N ARG A 78 -4.03 -17.32 7.37
CA ARG A 78 -3.83 -18.25 6.25
C ARG A 78 -2.36 -18.69 6.19
N PRO A 79 -2.07 -20.00 6.17
CA PRO A 79 -0.71 -20.49 5.99
C PRO A 79 -0.11 -20.02 4.67
N ASN A 80 1.17 -19.65 4.68
CA ASN A 80 1.96 -19.27 3.49
C ASN A 80 1.39 -18.09 2.66
N ALA A 81 0.57 -17.25 3.28
CA ALA A 81 -0.03 -16.07 2.66
C ALA A 81 0.49 -14.76 3.28
N GLU A 82 1.67 -14.79 3.91
CA GLU A 82 2.38 -13.61 4.39
C GLU A 82 3.15 -12.95 3.24
N VAL A 83 3.06 -11.63 3.15
CA VAL A 83 3.96 -10.82 2.32
C VAL A 83 4.82 -9.97 3.24
N CYS A 84 6.14 -10.08 3.08
CA CYS A 84 7.11 -9.29 3.82
C CYS A 84 8.11 -8.67 2.85
N PHE A 85 8.26 -7.35 2.91
CA PHE A 85 9.28 -6.63 2.15
C PHE A 85 9.74 -5.39 2.89
N GLN A 86 10.91 -4.90 2.49
CA GLN A 86 11.51 -3.70 3.05
C GLN A 86 11.83 -2.69 1.95
N ILE A 87 11.65 -1.41 2.27
CA ILE A 87 12.07 -0.27 1.46
C ILE A 87 13.12 0.47 2.27
N THR A 88 14.31 0.66 1.70
CA THR A 88 15.40 1.43 2.32
C THR A 88 15.69 2.65 1.47
N GLY A 89 15.88 3.81 2.10
CA GLY A 89 16.15 5.04 1.37
C GLY A 89 16.59 6.19 2.28
N GLU A 90 16.94 7.29 1.65
CA GLU A 90 17.22 8.56 2.31
C GLU A 90 16.07 9.53 2.07
N PHE A 91 15.53 10.07 3.16
CA PHE A 91 14.47 11.04 3.13
C PHE A 91 15.11 12.42 3.08
N ILE A 92 14.71 13.21 2.08
CA ILE A 92 15.17 14.57 1.89
C ILE A 92 13.99 15.52 1.97
N LYS A 93 14.19 16.71 2.52
CA LYS A 93 13.18 17.76 2.46
C LYS A 93 13.06 18.28 1.02
N VAL A 94 11.87 18.19 0.46
CA VAL A 94 11.56 18.84 -0.83
C VAL A 94 11.31 20.33 -0.56
N LYS A 95 11.93 21.20 -1.38
CA LYS A 95 11.81 22.66 -1.27
C LYS A 95 10.48 23.18 -1.78
#